data_AF-A0AAP2KT75-F1
#
_entry.id   AF-A0AAP2KT75-F1
#
_cell.length_a   1.000
_cell.length_b   1.000
_cell.length_c   1.000
_cell.angle_alpha   90.00
_cell.angle_beta   90.00
_cell.angle_gamma   90.00
#
_symmetry.space_group_name_H-M   'P 1'
#
loop_
_entity.id
_entity.type
_entity.pdbx_description
1 polymer ?
#
loop_
_entity_poly.entity_id
_entity_poly.type
_entity_poly.pdbx_seq_one_letter_code
_entity_poly.pdbx_strand_id
1 'polypeptide(L)' 'MPTYKIHYGDRETLPTHIEARAKELGITPEELIHRLICDGMRDYLDNGAPPELGHSLEDYLVRNGVLKPK' A
#
# COMPACT_ATOMS: atom_id res chain seq x y z
N MET A 1 5.39 15.50 1.30
CA MET A 1 4.88 14.11 1.42
C MET A 1 5.72 13.39 2.46
N PRO A 2 5.14 12.50 3.28
CA PRO A 2 5.94 11.63 4.14
C PRO A 2 6.81 10.72 3.26
N THR A 3 8.08 10.57 3.63
CA THR A 3 9.04 9.69 2.95
C THR A 3 9.61 8.71 3.96
N TYR A 4 9.59 7.42 3.62
CA TYR A 4 10.17 6.35 4.43
C TYR A 4 11.36 5.77 3.68
N LYS A 5 12.48 5.53 4.39
CA LYS A 5 13.67 4.87 3.84
C LYS A 5 13.78 3.48 4.44
N ILE A 6 13.96 2.47 3.59
CA ILE A 6 14.14 1.07 3.99
C ILE A 6 15.59 0.70 3.66
N HIS A 7 16.28 0.11 4.63
CA HIS A 7 17.64 -0.39 4.48
C HIS A 7 17.62 -1.91 4.67
N TYR A 8 18.20 -2.63 3.72
CA TYR A 8 18.42 -4.07 3.81
C TYR A 8 19.87 -4.33 4.19
N GLY A 9 20.12 -5.37 4.97
CA GLY A 9 21.47 -5.84 5.26
C GLY A 9 22.11 -6.53 4.05
N ASP A 10 23.44 -6.57 4.02
CA ASP A 10 24.24 -7.07 2.88
C ASP A 10 23.98 -8.53 2.50
N ARG A 11 23.39 -9.32 3.41
CA ARG A 11 23.11 -10.75 3.22
C ARG A 11 21.64 -11.05 2.96
N GLU A 12 20.78 -10.03 2.95
CA GLU A 12 19.38 -10.21 2.64
C GLU A 12 19.19 -10.42 1.14
N THR A 13 18.43 -11.45 0.77
CA THR A 13 18.15 -11.76 -0.65
C THR A 13 16.91 -11.06 -1.15
N LEU A 14 16.11 -10.47 -0.25
CA LEU A 14 14.85 -9.83 -0.59
C LEU A 14 15.00 -8.71 -1.64
N PRO A 15 16.02 -7.83 -1.60
CA PRO A 15 16.24 -6.84 -2.67
C PRO A 15 16.35 -7.48 -4.06
N THR A 16 17.12 -8.56 -4.19
CA THR A 16 17.28 -9.29 -5.46
C THR A 16 15.96 -9.92 -5.92
N HIS A 17 15.16 -10.46 -5.00
CA HIS A 17 13.83 -11.00 -5.33
C HIS A 17 12.86 -9.91 -5.79
N ILE A 18 12.89 -8.72 -5.16
CA ILE A 18 12.08 -7.57 -5.56
C ILE A 18 12.45 -7.15 -6.98
N GLU A 19 13.74 -6.99 -7.28
CA GLU A 19 14.23 -6.62 -8.62
C GLU A 19 13.79 -7.62 -9.69
N ALA A 20 13.98 -8.92 -9.42
CA ALA A 20 13.58 -9.98 -10.35
C ALA A 20 12.07 -9.94 -10.63
N ARG A 21 11.25 -9.80 -9.58
CA ARG A 21 9.79 -9.78 -9.72
C ARG A 21 9.28 -8.51 -10.40
N ALA A 22 9.87 -7.36 -10.11
CA ALA A 22 9.53 -6.10 -10.77
C ALA A 22 9.83 -6.18 -12.28
N LYS A 23 10.97 -6.77 -12.64
CA LYS A 23 11.35 -7.02 -14.04
C LYS A 23 10.35 -7.94 -14.76
N GLU A 24 9.93 -9.04 -14.14
CA GLU A 24 8.92 -9.95 -14.72
C GLU A 24 7.59 -9.24 -15.01
N LEU A 25 7.23 -8.26 -14.18
CA LEU A 25 6.00 -7.49 -14.28
C LEU A 25 6.13 -6.25 -15.17
N GLY A 26 7.35 -5.90 -15.60
CA GLY A 26 7.61 -4.69 -16.40
C GLY A 26 7.41 -3.38 -15.63
N ILE A 27 7.63 -3.38 -14.32
CA ILE A 27 7.50 -2.22 -13.41
C ILE A 27 8.81 -1.96 -12.65
N THR A 28 8.90 -0.85 -11.92
CA THR A 28 10.05 -0.59 -11.04
C THR A 28 9.95 -1.30 -9.69
N PRO A 29 11.07 -1.54 -8.99
CA PRO A 29 11.06 -2.02 -7.60
C PRO A 29 10.21 -1.16 -6.67
N GLU A 30 10.26 0.17 -6.80
CA GLU A 30 9.49 1.11 -5.99
C GLU A 30 7.98 0.95 -6.21
N GLU A 31 7.55 0.76 -7.47
CA GLU A 31 6.15 0.51 -7.79
C GLU A 31 5.67 -0.82 -7.21
N LEU A 32 6.51 -1.86 -7.26
CA LEU A 32 6.21 -3.15 -6.64
C LEU A 32 6.09 -3.03 -5.11
N ILE A 33 7.03 -2.35 -4.46
CA ILE A 33 7.02 -2.11 -3.01
C ILE A 33 5.77 -1.32 -2.62
N HIS A 34 5.46 -0.24 -3.34
CA HIS A 34 4.27 0.57 -3.10
C HIS A 34 2.99 -0.27 -3.20
N ARG A 35 2.87 -1.09 -4.25
CA ARG A 35 1.74 -2.00 -4.43
C ARG A 35 1.60 -2.98 -3.26
N LEU A 36 2.69 -3.64 -2.87
CA LEU A 36 2.69 -4.60 -1.77
C LEU A 36 2.31 -3.96 -0.43
N ILE A 37 2.80 -2.75 -0.15
CA ILE A 37 2.43 -2.01 1.06
C ILE A 37 0.93 -1.66 1.01
N CYS A 38 0.42 -1.15 -0.10
CA CYS A 38 -1.00 -0.82 -0.22
C CYS A 38 -1.91 -2.04 -0.06
N ASP A 39 -1.55 -3.16 -0.69
CA ASP A 39 -2.33 -4.40 -0.58
C ASP A 39 -2.26 -4.97 0.85
N GLY A 40 -1.08 -5.02 1.47
CA GLY A 40 -0.94 -5.49 2.86
C GLY A 40 -1.62 -4.59 3.89
N MET A 41 -1.62 -3.27 3.68
CA MET A 41 -2.33 -2.34 4.55
C MET A 41 -3.85 -2.38 4.36
N ARG A 42 -4.35 -2.79 3.19
CA ARG A 42 -5.79 -3.00 2.97
C ARG A 42 -6.32 -4.07 3.93
N ASP A 43 -5.63 -5.19 4.02
CA ASP A 43 -6.01 -6.30 4.91
C ASP A 43 -5.89 -5.91 6.39
N TYR A 44 -4.96 -5.03 6.74
CA TYR A 44 -4.81 -4.53 8.12
C TYR A 44 -5.89 -3.50 8.52
N LEU A 45 -6.28 -2.64 7.58
CA LEU A 45 -7.31 -1.61 7.79
C LEU A 45 -8.72 -2.16 7.69
N ASP A 46 -8.90 -3.29 7.00
CA ASP A 46 -10.16 -4.01 6.96
C ASP A 46 -10.42 -4.64 8.34
N ASN A 47 -11.31 -4.01 9.11
CA ASN A 47 -11.77 -4.53 10.40
C ASN A 47 -12.86 -5.61 10.23
N GLY A 48 -13.15 -6.05 9.00
CA GLY A 48 -14.20 -7.00 8.66
C GLY A 48 -15.61 -6.44 8.79
N ALA A 49 -15.77 -5.15 9.10
CA ALA A 49 -17.06 -4.50 9.20
C ALA A 49 -17.53 -4.05 7.80
N PRO A 50 -18.84 -4.10 7.51
CA PRO A 50 -19.37 -3.54 6.27
C PRO A 50 -19.11 -2.03 6.20
N PRO A 51 -18.93 -1.46 4.99
CA PRO A 51 -18.68 -0.05 4.83
C PRO A 51 -19.79 0.84 5.41
N GLU A 52 -19.40 1.96 6.02
CA GLU A 52 -20.34 2.96 6.51
C GLU A 52 -20.85 3.83 5.35
N LEU A 53 -22.17 3.93 5.20
CA LEU A 53 -22.77 4.80 4.19
C LEU A 53 -22.48 6.28 4.49
N GLY A 54 -22.17 7.03 3.43
CA GLY A 54 -22.02 8.48 3.46
C GLY A 54 -23.18 9.19 2.75
N HIS A 55 -23.33 10.49 3.02
CA HIS A 55 -24.29 11.35 2.32
C HIS A 55 -23.80 11.82 0.94
N SER A 56 -22.52 11.57 0.63
CA SER A 56 -21.88 11.81 -0.66
C SER A 56 -20.74 10.80 -0.87
N LEU A 57 -20.17 10.75 -2.09
CA LEU A 57 -19.00 9.92 -2.36
C LEU A 57 -17.79 10.33 -1.49
N GLU A 58 -17.56 11.63 -1.31
CA GLU A 58 -16.45 12.12 -0.48
C GLU A 58 -16.66 11.72 1.00
N ASP A 59 -17.88 11.91 1.53
CA ASP A 59 -18.24 11.52 2.90
C ASP A 59 -18.07 10.00 3.11
N TYR A 60 -18.52 9.18 2.14
CA TYR A 60 -18.31 7.73 2.16
C TYR A 60 -16.81 7.37 2.21
N LEU A 61 -15.97 8.01 1.40
CA LEU A 61 -14.54 7.73 1.38
C LEU A 61 -13.83 8.14 2.68
N VAL A 62 -14.25 9.24 3.31
CA VAL A 62 -13.70 9.68 4.61
C VAL A 62 -14.13 8.74 5.74
N ARG A 63 -15.41 8.38 5.82
CA ARG A 63 -15.94 7.46 6.86
C ARG A 63 -15.27 6.08 6.81
N ASN A 64 -14.95 5.61 5.63
CA ASN A 64 -14.29 4.31 5.43
C ASN A 64 -12.75 4.41 5.37
N GLY A 65 -12.16 5.52 5.86
CA GLY A 65 -10.71 5.65 6.04
C GLY A 65 -9.88 5.73 4.76
N VAL A 66 -10.53 5.90 3.59
CA VAL A 66 -9.85 6.04 2.29
C VAL A 66 -9.27 7.44 2.12
N LEU A 67 -9.98 8.46 2.60
CA LEU A 67 -9.56 9.86 2.54
C LEU A 67 -9.50 10.48 3.94
N LYS A 68 -8.64 11.49 4.10
CA LYS A 68 -8.69 12.36 5.26
C LYS A 68 -9.81 13.38 5.10
N PRO A 69 -10.45 13.82 6.20
CA PRO A 69 -11.30 15.01 6.15
C PRO A 69 -10.47 16.22 5.69
N LYS A 70 -11.11 17.11 4.92
CA LYS A 70 -10.52 18.39 4.51
C LYS A 70 -10.29 19.31 5.70
#